data_AF-A0A7J4TDC0-F1
#
_entry.id   AF-A0A7J4TDC0-F1
#
_cell.length_a   1.000
_cell.length_b   1.000
_cell.length_c   1.000
_cell.angle_alpha   90.00
_cell.angle_beta   90.00
_cell.angle_gamma   90.00
#
_symmetry.space_group_name_H-M   'P 1'
#
loop_
_entity.id
_entity.type
_entity.pdbx_description
1 polymer ?
#
loop_
_entity_poly.entity_id
_entity_poly.type
_entity_poly.pdbx_seq_one_letter_code
_entity_poly.pdbx_strand_id
1 'polypeptide(L)' 'MAEQFIKSARRTGTSLGISIPKEIVELLGIGEGDFVRISIEKVKKNAR' A
#
# COMPACT_ATOMS: atom_id res chain seq x y z
N MET A 1 9.01 -12.58 -3.44
CA MET A 1 7.57 -12.88 -3.22
C MET A 1 6.83 -11.55 -3.32
N ALA A 2 5.70 -11.47 -4.02
CA ALA A 2 4.92 -10.24 -4.15
C ALA A 2 3.61 -10.42 -3.36
N GLU A 3 3.55 -9.79 -2.19
CA GLU A 3 2.33 -9.72 -1.37
C GLU A 3 1.36 -8.72 -2.02
N GLN A 4 0.13 -9.15 -2.30
CA GLN A 4 -0.92 -8.29 -2.85
C GLN A 4 -1.99 -8.05 -1.77
N PHE A 5 -2.24 -6.78 -1.44
CA PHE A 5 -3.28 -6.40 -0.49
C PHE A 5 -4.13 -5.26 -1.03
N ILE A 6 -5.43 -5.33 -0.75
CA ILE A 6 -6.38 -4.26 -1.11
C ILE A 6 -6.50 -3.32 0.09
N LYS A 7 -6.10 -2.07 -0.10
CA LYS A 7 -6.29 -0.99 0.87
C LYS A 7 -6.95 0.20 0.22
N SER A 8 -7.80 0.89 0.99
CA SER A 8 -8.31 2.19 0.58
C SER A 8 -7.20 3.23 0.73
N ALA A 9 -6.98 3.99 -0.34
CA ALA A 9 -6.17 5.20 -0.27
C ALA A 9 -6.89 6.24 0.59
N ARG A 10 -6.14 6.94 1.45
CA ARG A 10 -6.64 8.04 2.28
C ARG A 10 -5.86 9.31 1.96
N ARG A 11 -6.46 10.47 2.19
CA ARG A 11 -5.75 11.75 2.04
C ARG A 11 -4.70 11.89 3.14
N THR A 12 -3.47 12.19 2.75
CA THR A 12 -2.34 12.50 3.62
C THR A 12 -1.72 13.81 3.13
N GLY A 13 -1.99 14.91 3.84
CA GLY A 13 -1.62 16.25 3.37
C GLY A 13 -2.25 16.59 2.01
N THR A 14 -1.43 16.90 1.02
CA THR A 14 -1.82 17.22 -0.36
C THR A 14 -1.86 16.00 -1.30
N SER A 15 -1.58 14.79 -0.79
CA SER A 15 -1.49 13.56 -1.59
C SER A 15 -2.42 12.45 -1.08
N LEU A 16 -2.50 11.35 -1.84
CA LEU A 16 -3.13 10.11 -1.40
C LEU A 16 -2.05 9.16 -0.88
N GLY A 17 -2.23 8.64 0.33
CA GLY A 17 -1.37 7.66 0.95
C GLY A 17 -2.09 6.34 1.19
N ILE A 18 -1.33 5.24 1.14
CA ILE A 18 -1.77 3.92 1.58
C ILE A 18 -0.85 3.50 2.71
N SER A 19 -1.43 3.13 3.85
CA SER A 19 -0.66 2.55 4.96
C SER A 19 -0.38 1.08 4.68
N ILE A 20 0.89 0.74 4.59
CA ILE A 20 1.35 -0.66 4.52
C ILE A 20 1.24 -1.26 5.94
N PRO A 21 0.63 -2.45 6.11
CA PRO A 21 0.58 -3.12 7.41
C PRO A 21 1.99 -3.38 7.96
N LYS A 22 2.15 -3.27 9.29
CA LYS A 22 3.44 -3.47 9.97
C LYS A 22 4.06 -4.84 9.65
N GLU A 23 3.24 -5.88 9.61
CA GLU A 23 3.67 -7.26 9.30
C GLU A 23 4.34 -7.36 7.93
N ILE A 24 3.81 -6.66 6.91
CA ILE A 24 4.38 -6.61 5.56
C ILE A 24 5.71 -5.83 5.56
N VAL A 25 5.76 -4.72 6.30
CA VAL A 25 6.97 -3.90 6.45
C VAL A 25 8.09 -4.73 7.08
N GLU A 26 7.80 -5.47 8.15
CA GLU A 26 8.75 -6.34 8.83
C GLU A 26 9.16 -7.53 7.95
N LEU A 27 8.21 -8.17 7.27
CA LEU A 27 8.46 -9.33 6.41
C LEU A 27 9.32 -8.99 5.18
N LEU A 28 9.11 -7.81 4.59
CA LEU A 28 9.86 -7.34 3.42
C LEU A 28 11.09 -6.51 3.78
N GLY A 29 11.31 -6.23 5.07
CA GLY A 29 12.43 -5.41 5.55
C GLY A 29 12.41 -3.98 5.02
N ILE A 30 11.22 -3.39 4.84
CA ILE A 30 11.06 -2.05 4.28
C ILE A 30 11.34 -1.01 5.38
N GLY A 31 12.28 -0.10 5.12
CA GLY A 31 12.63 1.01 6.01
C GLY A 31 12.29 2.38 5.43
N GLU A 32 12.45 3.41 6.26
CA GLU A 32 12.42 4.79 5.79
C GLU A 32 13.60 5.05 4.84
N GLY A 33 13.31 5.60 3.66
CA GLY A 33 14.32 5.88 2.62
C GLY A 33 14.47 4.80 1.56
N ASP A 34 13.83 3.64 1.73
CA ASP A 34 13.86 2.58 0.73
C ASP A 34 13.00 2.90 -0.49
N PHE A 35 13.48 2.49 -1.65
CA PHE A 35 12.72 2.56 -2.90
C PHE A 35 11.87 1.30 -3.07
N VAL A 36 10.56 1.51 -3.20
CA VAL A 36 9.62 0.42 -3.49
C VAL A 36 9.05 0.59 -4.89
N ARG A 37 8.89 -0.52 -5.62
CA ARG A 37 8.15 -0.54 -6.89
C ARG A 37 6.65 -0.61 -6.58
N ILE A 38 5.88 0.32 -7.12
CA ILE A 38 4.43 0.38 -6.93
C ILE A 38 3.73 -0.03 -8.22
N SER A 39 2.86 -1.02 -8.14
CA SER A 39 1.90 -1.37 -9.20
C SER A 39 0.50 -0.96 -8.75
N ILE A 40 -0.15 -0.08 -9.51
CA ILE A 40 -1.46 0.51 -9.14
C ILE A 40 -2.55 -0.09 -10.01
N GLU A 41 -3.51 -0.77 -9.36
CA GLU A 41 -4.71 -1.30 -10.00
C GLU A 41 -5.97 -0.79 -9.29
N LYS A 42 -6.86 -0.14 -10.05
CA LYS A 42 -8.11 0.38 -9.49
C LYS A 42 -9.14 -0.74 -9.40
N VAL A 43 -9.29 -1.31 -8.20
CA VAL A 43 -10.35 -2.28 -7.90
C VAL A 43 -11.69 -1.57 -7.70
N LYS A 44 -12.75 -2.06 -8.36
CA LYS A 44 -14.11 -1.60 -8.08
C LYS A 44 -14.53 -2.17 -6.73
N LYS A 45 -14.95 -1.31 -5.80
CA LYS A 45 -15.67 -1.76 -4.60
C LYS A 45 -17.02 -2.30 -5.10
N ASN A 46 -17.15 -3.62 -5.22
CA ASN A 46 -18.47 -4.21 -5.45
C ASN A 46 -19.35 -3.85 -4.25
N ALA A 47 -20.26 -2.90 -4.46
CA ALA A 47 -21.36 -2.64 -3.56
C ALA A 47 -22.39 -3.75 -3.82
N ARG A 48 -22.47 -4.70 -2.89
CA ARG A 48 -23.68 -5.50 -2.66
C ARG A 48 -24.13 -5.25 -1.24
#